data_AF-A0A7W0SB72-F1
#
_entry.id   AF-A0A7W0SB72-F1
#
_cell.length_a   1.000
_cell.length_b   1.000
_cell.length_c   1.000
_cell.angle_alpha   90.00
_cell.angle_beta   90.00
_cell.angle_gamma   90.00
#
_symmetry.space_group_name_H-M   'P 1'
#
loop_
_entity.id
_entity.type
_entity.pdbx_description
1 polymer ?
#
loop_
_entity_poly.entity_id
_entity_poly.type
_entity_poly.pdbx_seq_one_letter_code
_entity_poly.pdbx_strand_id
1 'polypeptide(L)'
;VEDHTFSLKWFGREDPGPPWNRADWDADPDWDWHSAAEDTPERLLTLWLDAAARSRSIVTDALTHGGLEQLGQYVNPPDSRPEFRGKSPSLRRILIDLIEEYARHVGHADLIRESVDGLTGEDPPG
;
A
#
# COMPACT_ATOMS: atom_id res chain seq x y z
N VAL A 1 -0.63 -2.34 -0.55
CA VAL A 1 -0.31 -0.89 -0.65
C VAL A 1 0.18 -0.32 0.68
N GLU A 2 -0.69 -0.13 1.67
CA GLU A 2 -0.38 0.53 2.96
C GLU A 2 0.80 -0.11 3.72
N ASP A 3 0.65 -1.38 4.14
CA ASP A 3 1.67 -2.06 4.96
C ASP A 3 3.02 -2.15 4.25
N HIS A 4 3.04 -2.42 2.95
CA HIS A 4 4.26 -2.42 2.14
C HIS A 4 4.90 -1.03 2.11
N THR A 5 4.13 0.03 1.85
CA THR A 5 4.66 1.40 1.76
C THR A 5 5.33 1.82 3.07
N PHE A 6 4.66 1.67 4.21
CA PHE A 6 5.22 2.14 5.49
C PHE A 6 6.28 1.19 6.05
N SER A 7 6.14 -0.12 5.89
CA SER A 7 7.18 -1.04 6.35
C SER A 7 8.47 -0.85 5.56
N LEU A 8 8.38 -0.82 4.23
CA LEU A 8 9.55 -0.63 3.38
C LEU A 8 10.01 0.83 3.41
N LYS A 9 9.24 1.78 2.86
CA LYS A 9 9.74 3.14 2.61
C LYS A 9 9.97 3.94 3.89
N TRP A 10 9.10 3.79 4.89
CA TRP A 10 9.21 4.54 6.14
C TRP A 10 10.14 3.87 7.15
N PHE A 11 9.97 2.58 7.42
CA PHE A 11 10.78 1.86 8.41
C PHE A 11 11.98 1.08 7.86
N GLY A 12 12.17 1.02 6.53
CA GLY A 12 13.29 0.28 5.93
C GLY A 12 13.22 -1.24 6.15
N ARG A 13 12.03 -1.78 6.44
CA ARG A 13 11.80 -3.20 6.73
C ARG A 13 11.35 -3.93 5.48
N GLU A 14 11.93 -5.10 5.25
CA GLU A 14 11.50 -6.01 4.18
C GLU A 14 10.19 -6.72 4.52
N ASP A 15 9.95 -6.98 5.81
CA ASP A 15 8.74 -7.65 6.31
C ASP A 15 7.61 -6.63 6.60
N PRO A 16 6.47 -6.69 5.87
CA PRO A 16 5.31 -5.84 6.12
C PRO A 16 4.46 -6.22 7.33
N GLY A 17 4.72 -7.37 7.96
CA GLY A 17 3.92 -7.95 9.03
C GLY A 17 2.74 -8.77 8.52
N PRO A 18 1.88 -9.26 9.42
CA PRO A 18 0.68 -10.01 9.04
C PRO A 18 -0.30 -9.15 8.21
N PRO A 19 -1.00 -9.74 7.23
CA PRO A 19 -1.00 -11.17 6.90
C PRO A 19 0.21 -11.64 6.05
N TRP A 20 0.94 -10.71 5.43
CA TRP A 20 2.00 -10.98 4.45
C TRP A 20 3.07 -11.97 4.92
N ASN A 21 3.53 -11.84 6.16
CA ASN A 21 4.57 -12.72 6.72
C ASN A 21 4.05 -14.02 7.33
N ARG A 22 2.75 -14.26 7.25
CA ARG A 22 2.13 -15.52 7.67
C ARG A 22 1.69 -16.39 6.49
N ALA A 23 1.75 -15.86 5.27
CA ALA A 23 1.46 -16.62 4.07
C ALA A 23 2.56 -17.66 3.81
N ASP A 24 2.15 -18.83 3.33
CA ASP A 24 3.05 -19.91 2.92
C ASP A 24 3.41 -19.71 1.44
N TRP A 25 4.36 -18.80 1.18
CA TRP A 25 4.80 -18.43 -0.17
C TRP A 25 5.50 -19.58 -0.90
N ASP A 26 6.01 -20.59 -0.20
CA ASP A 26 6.60 -21.78 -0.81
C ASP A 26 5.49 -22.70 -1.37
N ALA A 27 4.36 -22.81 -0.65
CA ALA A 27 3.20 -23.57 -1.09
C ALA A 27 2.34 -22.84 -2.14
N ASP A 28 2.22 -21.52 -2.03
CA ASP A 28 1.48 -20.66 -2.98
C ASP A 28 2.28 -19.39 -3.27
N PRO A 29 3.15 -19.39 -4.30
CA PRO A 29 3.94 -18.23 -4.69
C PRO A 29 3.11 -17.01 -5.13
N ASP A 30 1.86 -17.23 -5.54
CA ASP A 30 0.91 -16.21 -5.98
C ASP A 30 -0.21 -16.02 -4.94
N TRP A 31 0.07 -16.28 -3.67
CA TRP A 31 -0.92 -16.20 -2.58
C TRP A 31 -1.63 -14.85 -2.53
N ASP A 32 -0.96 -13.74 -2.84
CA ASP A 32 -1.58 -12.42 -2.91
C ASP A 32 -2.69 -12.31 -3.98
N TRP A 33 -2.63 -13.11 -5.04
CA TRP A 33 -3.67 -13.19 -6.07
C TRP A 33 -4.84 -14.10 -5.67
N HIS A 34 -4.57 -15.16 -4.90
CA HIS A 34 -5.58 -16.18 -4.56
C HIS A 34 -6.22 -15.97 -3.19
N SER A 35 -5.54 -15.30 -2.26
CA SER A 35 -5.89 -15.22 -0.83
C SER A 35 -7.31 -14.73 -0.56
N ALA A 36 -7.81 -13.82 -1.39
CA ALA A 36 -9.10 -13.18 -1.20
C ALA A 36 -10.29 -13.96 -1.78
N ALA A 37 -10.05 -15.06 -2.52
CA ALA A 37 -11.11 -15.74 -3.30
C ALA A 37 -12.26 -16.28 -2.43
N GLU A 38 -11.95 -16.72 -1.21
CA GLU A 38 -12.91 -17.30 -0.27
C GLU A 38 -13.22 -16.35 0.91
N ASP A 39 -12.65 -15.15 0.91
CA ASP A 39 -12.89 -14.16 1.95
C ASP A 39 -14.18 -13.37 1.70
N THR A 40 -14.89 -13.05 2.79
CA THR A 40 -16.04 -12.14 2.69
C THR A 40 -15.60 -10.71 2.38
N PRO A 41 -16.40 -9.90 1.66
CA PRO A 41 -16.10 -8.49 1.42
C PRO A 41 -15.84 -7.71 2.72
N GLU A 42 -16.60 -8.00 3.79
CA GLU A 42 -16.45 -7.35 5.09
C GLU A 42 -15.10 -7.68 5.74
N ARG A 43 -14.61 -8.91 5.55
CA ARG A 43 -13.30 -9.33 6.03
C ARG A 43 -12.18 -8.58 5.32
N LEU A 44 -12.24 -8.49 3.99
CA LEU A 44 -11.27 -7.75 3.17
C LEU A 44 -11.27 -6.26 3.50
N LEU A 45 -12.46 -5.67 3.67
CA LEU A 45 -12.60 -4.28 4.08
C LEU A 45 -11.99 -4.03 5.46
N THR A 46 -12.22 -4.93 6.42
CA THR A 46 -11.62 -4.85 7.77
C THR A 46 -10.09 -4.90 7.70
N LEU A 47 -9.52 -5.82 6.92
CA LEU A 47 -8.07 -5.92 6.72
C LEU A 47 -7.49 -4.61 6.16
N TRP A 48 -8.16 -4.03 5.17
CA TRP A 48 -7.74 -2.74 4.60
C TRP A 48 -7.87 -1.58 5.59
N LEU A 49 -8.99 -1.48 6.32
CA LEU A 49 -9.21 -0.44 7.32
C LEU A 49 -8.18 -0.49 8.44
N ASP A 50 -7.81 -1.69 8.89
CA ASP A 50 -6.76 -1.90 9.89
C ASP A 50 -5.39 -1.45 9.37
N ALA A 51 -5.05 -1.76 8.11
CA ALA A 51 -3.81 -1.28 7.49
C ALA A 51 -3.79 0.25 7.39
N ALA A 52 -4.88 0.85 6.93
CA ALA A 52 -5.02 2.30 6.83
C ALA A 52 -4.97 2.98 8.22
N ALA A 53 -5.48 2.34 9.28
CA ALA A 53 -5.37 2.84 10.64
C ALA A 53 -3.92 2.84 11.14
N ARG A 54 -3.15 1.76 10.87
CA ARG A 54 -1.71 1.72 11.16
C ARG A 54 -0.96 2.82 10.43
N SER A 55 -1.20 2.97 9.13
CA SER A 55 -0.62 4.04 8.31
C SER A 55 -0.91 5.43 8.86
N ARG A 56 -2.16 5.71 9.23
CA ARG A 56 -2.53 6.99 9.86
C ARG A 56 -1.76 7.24 11.15
N SER A 57 -1.65 6.23 12.02
CA SER A 57 -0.86 6.35 13.25
C SER A 57 0.61 6.69 12.97
N ILE A 58 1.21 6.05 11.97
CA ILE A 58 2.61 6.29 11.57
C ILE A 58 2.77 7.71 11.01
N VAL A 59 1.85 8.16 10.17
CA VAL A 59 1.87 9.52 9.60
C VAL A 59 1.70 10.58 10.69
N THR A 60 0.80 10.39 11.65
CA THR A 60 0.60 11.31 12.77
C THR A 60 1.87 11.43 13.62
N ASP A 61 2.51 10.30 13.91
CA ASP A 61 3.78 10.26 14.65
C ASP A 61 4.89 10.99 13.89
N ALA A 62 5.06 10.68 12.61
CA ALA A 62 6.04 11.33 11.73
C ALA A 62 5.85 12.85 11.64
N LEU A 63 4.60 13.31 11.46
CA LEU A 63 4.26 14.72 11.39
C LEU A 63 4.56 15.45 12.70
N THR A 64 4.38 14.78 13.84
CA THR A 64 4.65 15.34 15.17
C THR A 64 6.15 15.52 15.41
N HIS A 65 6.98 14.60 14.94
CA HIS A 65 8.41 14.56 15.28
C HIS A 65 9.32 15.24 14.25
N GLY A 66 9.01 15.13 12.95
CA GLY A 66 9.89 15.65 11.89
C GLY A 66 9.17 16.30 10.71
N GLY A 67 7.84 16.25 10.67
CA GLY A 67 7.04 16.89 9.64
C GLY A 67 7.21 16.23 8.26
N LEU A 68 6.77 16.95 7.22
CA LEU A 68 6.70 16.42 5.85
C LEU A 68 8.06 16.16 5.19
N GLU A 69 9.12 16.82 5.63
CA GLU A 69 10.46 16.66 5.06
C GLU A 69 11.29 15.60 5.78
N GLN A 70 10.76 14.98 6.85
CA GLN A 70 11.42 13.86 7.51
C GLN A 70 11.63 12.72 6.51
N LEU A 71 12.85 12.21 6.46
CA LEU A 71 13.22 11.09 5.60
C LEU A 71 12.79 9.78 6.23
N GLY A 72 12.25 8.88 5.41
CA GLY A 72 12.08 7.48 5.76
C GLY A 72 13.43 6.75 5.87
N GLN A 73 13.41 5.54 6.42
CA GLN A 73 14.63 4.75 6.67
C GLN A 73 15.09 3.95 5.46
N TYR A 74 14.23 3.77 4.44
CA TYR A 74 14.63 3.13 3.20
C TYR A 74 15.64 3.98 2.43
N VAL A 75 16.70 3.35 1.92
CA VAL A 75 17.69 3.98 1.06
C VAL A 75 17.57 3.36 -0.33
N ASN A 76 17.37 4.18 -1.36
CA ASN A 76 17.27 3.69 -2.73
C ASN A 76 18.58 3.00 -3.17
N PRO A 77 18.49 1.80 -3.78
CA PRO A 77 19.66 1.01 -4.17
C PRO A 77 20.50 1.64 -5.29
N PRO A 78 21.73 1.15 -5.53
CA PRO A 78 22.65 1.70 -6.54
C PRO A 78 22.12 1.70 -7.97
N ASP A 79 21.23 0.77 -8.31
CA ASP A 79 20.59 0.63 -9.62
C ASP A 79 19.36 1.54 -9.81
N SER A 80 18.93 2.27 -8.76
CA SER A 80 17.90 3.30 -8.88
C SER A 80 18.34 4.44 -9.81
N ARG A 81 17.36 5.22 -10.30
CA ARG A 81 17.62 6.39 -11.14
C ARG A 81 18.61 7.36 -10.48
N PRO A 82 19.51 8.02 -11.25
CA PRO A 82 20.59 8.84 -10.69
C PRO A 82 20.14 9.87 -9.66
N GLU A 83 18.97 10.46 -9.85
CA GLU A 83 18.39 11.47 -8.96
C GLU A 83 17.97 10.92 -7.59
N PHE A 84 17.71 9.62 -7.46
CA PHE A 84 17.24 8.96 -6.24
C PHE A 84 18.28 8.05 -5.58
N ARG A 85 19.30 7.61 -6.32
CA ARG A 85 20.35 6.69 -5.84
C ARG A 85 20.93 7.11 -4.49
N GLY A 86 20.91 6.20 -3.52
CA GLY A 86 21.48 6.41 -2.18
C GLY A 86 20.71 7.43 -1.33
N LYS A 87 19.53 7.88 -1.77
CA LYS A 87 18.68 8.82 -1.04
C LYS A 87 17.47 8.11 -0.46
N SER A 88 16.96 8.66 0.63
CA SER A 88 15.70 8.25 1.24
C SER A 88 14.56 9.17 0.79
N PRO A 89 13.34 8.67 0.56
CA PRO A 89 12.20 9.51 0.29
C PRO A 89 11.76 10.25 1.57
N SER A 90 11.28 11.49 1.43
CA SER A 90 10.63 12.21 2.53
C SER A 90 9.21 11.68 2.78
N LEU A 91 8.64 11.97 3.95
CA LEU A 91 7.23 11.67 4.26
C LEU A 91 6.31 12.24 3.18
N ARG A 92 6.56 13.48 2.71
CA ARG A 92 5.83 14.09 1.60
C ARG A 92 5.86 13.21 0.36
N ARG A 93 7.04 12.74 -0.03
CA ARG A 93 7.19 11.89 -1.22
C ARG A 93 6.43 10.57 -1.04
N ILE A 94 6.55 9.94 0.13
CA ILE A 94 5.85 8.69 0.46
C ILE A 94 4.34 8.86 0.35
N LEU A 95 3.77 9.96 0.88
CA LEU A 95 2.33 10.23 0.82
C LEU A 95 1.84 10.49 -0.60
N ILE A 96 2.62 11.22 -1.42
CA ILE A 96 2.28 11.43 -2.83
C ILE A 96 2.27 10.10 -3.58
N ASP A 97 3.30 9.26 -3.36
CA ASP A 97 3.40 7.94 -3.99
C ASP A 97 2.24 7.03 -3.56
N LEU A 98 1.83 7.09 -2.29
CA LEU A 98 0.68 6.34 -1.78
C LEU A 98 -0.63 6.76 -2.46
N ILE A 99 -0.86 8.06 -2.65
CA ILE A 99 -2.05 8.58 -3.34
C ILE A 99 -2.05 8.16 -4.81
N GLU A 100 -0.90 8.24 -5.49
CA GLU A 100 -0.77 7.80 -6.89
C GLU A 100 -1.08 6.30 -7.03
N GLU A 101 -0.56 5.47 -6.12
CA GLU A 101 -0.80 4.03 -6.12
C GLU A 101 -2.28 3.71 -5.91
N TYR A 102 -2.94 4.39 -4.97
CA TYR A 102 -4.38 4.24 -4.76
C TYR A 102 -5.19 4.61 -6.00
N ALA A 103 -4.88 5.74 -6.63
CA ALA A 103 -5.57 6.16 -7.85
C ALA A 103 -5.45 5.11 -8.97
N ARG A 104 -4.26 4.50 -9.12
CA ARG A 104 -4.03 3.44 -10.10
C ARG A 104 -4.85 2.18 -9.79
N HIS A 105 -4.87 1.76 -8.52
CA HIS A 105 -5.62 0.57 -8.11
C HIS A 105 -7.13 0.75 -8.20
N VAL A 106 -7.66 1.91 -7.80
CA VAL A 106 -9.09 2.22 -7.93
C VAL A 106 -9.48 2.21 -9.40
N GLY A 107 -8.67 2.81 -10.29
CA GLY A 107 -8.93 2.74 -11.73
C GLY A 107 -8.96 1.32 -12.28
N HIS A 108 -8.11 0.40 -11.79
CA HIS A 108 -8.21 -1.02 -12.16
C HIS A 108 -9.46 -1.69 -11.57
N ALA A 109 -9.83 -1.37 -10.33
CA ALA A 109 -11.02 -1.91 -9.68
C ALA A 109 -12.30 -1.48 -10.41
N ASP A 110 -12.35 -0.26 -10.94
CA ASP A 110 -13.48 0.23 -11.74
C ASP A 110 -13.66 -0.58 -13.02
N LEU A 111 -12.57 -0.90 -13.74
CA LEU A 111 -12.63 -1.74 -14.94
C LEU A 111 -13.13 -3.16 -14.61
N ILE A 112 -12.72 -3.71 -13.46
CA ILE A 112 -13.20 -5.01 -13.00
C ILE A 112 -14.69 -4.93 -12.66
N ARG A 113 -15.11 -3.91 -11.91
CA ARG A 113 -16.51 -3.67 -11.53
C ARG A 113 -17.40 -3.54 -12.78
N GLU A 114 -16.99 -2.72 -13.75
CA GLU A 114 -17.69 -2.55 -15.03
C GLU A 114 -17.86 -3.89 -15.77
N SER A 115 -16.86 -4.78 -15.71
CA SER A 115 -16.97 -6.10 -16.33
C SER A 115 -17.97 -7.04 -15.63
N VAL A 116 -18.31 -6.76 -14.37
CA VAL A 116 -19.22 -7.55 -13.53
C VAL A 116 -20.66 -7.02 -13.64
N ASP A 117 -20.86 -5.70 -13.55
CA ASP A 117 -22.19 -5.08 -13.50
C ASP A 117 -22.58 -4.23 -14.72
N GLY A 118 -21.64 -3.93 -15.63
CA GLY A 118 -21.85 -3.12 -16.83
C GLY A 118 -22.01 -1.62 -16.60
N LEU A 119 -21.84 -1.12 -15.36
CA LEU A 119 -21.98 0.29 -15.02
C LEU A 119 -20.64 1.01 -15.14
N THR A 120 -20.63 2.20 -15.74
CA THR A 120 -19.43 3.05 -15.87
C THR A 120 -19.47 4.22 -14.89
N GLY A 121 -18.29 4.69 -14.47
CA GLY A 121 -18.15 5.83 -13.57
C GLY A 121 -18.24 5.49 -12.08
N GLU A 122 -18.36 6.55 -11.27
CA GLU A 122 -18.21 6.55 -9.80
C GLU A 122 -19.52 6.28 -9.04
N ASP A 123 -20.66 6.29 -9.72
CA ASP A 123 -21.96 6.21 -9.05
C ASP A 123 -22.33 4.74 -8.77
N PRO A 124 -22.65 4.37 -7.52
CA PRO A 124 -23.21 3.05 -7.24
C PRO A 124 -24.57 2.89 -7.95
N PRO A 125 -24.98 1.67 -8.30
CA PRO A 125 -26.32 1.44 -8.83
C PRO A 125 -27.37 2.02 -7.87
N GLY A 126 -28.29 2.82 -8.42
CA GLY A 126 -29.45 3.37 -7.71
C GLY A 126 -30.49 2.31 -7.35
#